data_AF-A0A7J3MMB4-F1
#
_entry.id   AF-A0A7J3MMB4-F1
#
_cell.length_a   1.000
_cell.length_b   1.000
_cell.length_c   1.000
_cell.angle_alpha   90.00
_cell.angle_beta   90.00
_cell.angle_gamma   90.00
#
_symmetry.space_group_name_H-M   'P 1'
#
loop_
_entity.id
_entity.type
_entity.pdbx_description
1 polymer ?
#
loop_
_entity_poly.entity_id
_entity_poly.type
_entity_poly.pdbx_seq_one_letter_code
_entity_poly.pdbx_strand_id
1 'polypeptide(L)'
;MVQRNARPRHANLDTYFTQRPMRRRLLDQDSGSLVLQAQKSYEEKYDTAIVNSVVPLRCKPKIADLPLVKSMRDLEILREKYGAEAEYLPNAVPGYHSAAGKADPGEFREKFWDKAGEVFLLIGRTHRLEGLHVLVRVLKYVEEDIVAVFVEPDGEYLKETLDLAEKLSVGGRVYMLGYVAEKTKIQVLDSAIALVLPSTADYVEVYPMVISEAWARERPIMASRIGGIPYRVKQGVNGILVDPSDLKVLAEAMLKVAVMTSWLIR
;
A
#
# COMPACT_ATOMS: atom_id res chain seq x y z
N MET A 1 38.13 20.81 16.62
CA MET A 1 37.33 22.00 16.28
C MET A 1 36.87 21.84 14.83
N VAL A 2 35.70 21.23 14.60
CA VAL A 2 35.01 21.21 13.30
C VAL A 2 33.54 21.39 13.63
N GLN A 3 33.02 22.58 13.32
CA GLN A 3 31.64 22.98 13.60
C GLN A 3 30.69 22.19 12.70
N ARG A 4 29.77 21.42 13.31
CA ARG A 4 28.59 20.91 12.63
C ARG A 4 27.61 22.07 12.46
N ASN A 5 27.50 22.59 11.24
CA ASN A 5 26.59 23.69 10.92
C ASN A 5 25.13 23.30 11.21
N ALA A 6 24.42 24.22 11.85
CA ALA A 6 23.00 24.14 12.16
C ALA A 6 22.18 24.05 10.87
N ARG A 7 21.17 23.18 10.87
CA ARG A 7 20.27 22.93 9.73
C ARG A 7 19.31 24.11 9.52
N PRO A 8 19.06 24.58 8.30
CA PRO A 8 18.09 25.62 8.04
C PRO A 8 16.66 25.11 8.28
N ARG A 9 15.81 25.97 8.86
CA ARG A 9 14.38 25.74 9.06
C ARG A 9 13.60 26.15 7.79
N HIS A 10 12.63 25.30 7.44
CA HIS A 10 11.48 25.53 6.54
C HIS A 10 11.73 25.82 5.05
N ALA A 11 11.04 25.03 4.21
CA ALA A 11 10.48 25.47 2.94
C ALA A 11 8.96 25.17 2.96
N ASN A 12 8.16 26.16 2.60
CA ASN A 12 6.69 26.16 2.62
C ASN A 12 6.09 25.06 1.74
N LEU A 13 5.08 24.35 2.26
CA LEU A 13 4.27 23.33 1.57
C LEU A 13 3.16 23.92 0.67
N ASP A 14 3.12 25.24 0.47
CA ASP A 14 1.98 25.92 -0.16
C ASP A 14 2.03 26.02 -1.69
N THR A 15 3.11 25.62 -2.36
CA THR A 15 3.31 25.94 -3.79
C THR A 15 2.80 24.92 -4.81
N TYR A 16 2.20 23.80 -4.39
CA TYR A 16 1.62 22.82 -5.33
C TYR A 16 0.09 22.78 -5.37
N PHE A 17 -0.60 23.59 -4.56
CA PHE A 17 -2.07 23.62 -4.45
C PHE A 17 -2.72 24.76 -5.25
N THR A 18 -2.36 24.99 -6.52
CA THR A 18 -3.10 25.98 -7.31
C THR A 18 -3.21 25.63 -8.78
N GLN A 19 -4.08 24.69 -9.16
CA GLN A 19 -4.84 24.77 -10.42
C GLN A 19 -6.20 24.06 -10.31
N ARG A 20 -7.16 24.67 -9.59
CA ARG A 20 -8.59 24.79 -9.97
C ARG A 20 -9.36 25.58 -8.90
N PRO A 21 -10.24 26.52 -9.27
CA PRO A 21 -10.91 27.40 -8.32
C PRO A 21 -11.94 26.66 -7.46
N MET A 22 -11.80 26.77 -6.14
CA MET A 22 -12.80 26.37 -5.16
C MET A 22 -14.14 27.05 -5.45
N ARG A 23 -15.18 26.26 -5.75
CA ARG A 23 -16.55 26.67 -5.41
C ARG A 23 -16.82 26.22 -3.98
N ARG A 24 -16.69 27.17 -3.05
CA ARG A 24 -17.32 27.09 -1.72
C ARG A 24 -18.81 26.80 -1.91
N ARG A 25 -19.24 25.57 -1.62
CA ARG A 25 -20.59 25.31 -1.14
C ARG A 25 -20.44 24.79 0.27
N LEU A 26 -21.08 25.53 1.18
CA LEU A 26 -21.30 25.16 2.57
C LEU A 26 -21.75 23.70 2.63
N LEU A 27 -20.97 22.87 3.32
CA LEU A 27 -21.47 21.61 3.85
C LEU A 27 -21.80 21.89 5.30
N ASP A 28 -23.11 21.88 5.57
CA ASP A 28 -23.69 21.96 6.90
C ASP A 28 -23.05 20.97 7.87
N GLN A 29 -22.97 21.40 9.13
CA GLN A 29 -22.43 20.67 10.28
C GLN A 29 -23.18 19.35 10.60
N ASP A 30 -24.21 18.98 9.84
CA ASP A 30 -25.02 17.78 10.03
C ASP A 30 -24.57 16.54 9.23
N SER A 31 -23.60 16.69 8.34
CA SER A 31 -23.16 15.59 7.46
C SER A 31 -22.34 14.50 8.18
N GLY A 32 -21.62 14.85 9.26
CA GLY A 32 -20.86 13.90 10.08
C GLY A 32 -21.75 13.03 10.99
N SER A 33 -22.86 13.58 11.48
CA SER A 33 -23.81 12.83 12.32
C SER A 33 -24.62 11.83 11.50
N LEU A 34 -24.97 12.18 10.26
CA LEU A 34 -25.68 11.31 9.31
C LEU A 34 -24.83 10.12 8.84
N VAL A 35 -23.52 10.28 8.65
CA VAL A 35 -22.62 9.17 8.27
C VAL A 35 -22.42 8.21 9.43
N LEU A 36 -22.22 8.72 10.66
CA LEU A 36 -22.12 7.89 11.86
C LEU A 36 -23.45 7.20 12.21
N GLN A 37 -24.59 7.86 11.98
CA GLN A 37 -25.91 7.24 12.10
C GLN A 37 -26.16 6.20 10.99
N ALA A 38 -25.69 6.42 9.77
CA ALA A 38 -25.76 5.43 8.70
C ALA A 38 -24.89 4.22 9.00
N GLN A 39 -23.71 4.42 9.60
CA GLN A 39 -22.75 3.35 9.95
C GLN A 39 -23.22 2.56 11.18
N LYS A 40 -23.73 3.23 12.22
CA LYS A 40 -24.44 2.56 13.33
C LYS A 40 -25.71 1.86 12.86
N SER A 41 -26.50 2.47 11.97
CA SER A 41 -27.69 1.82 11.39
C SER A 41 -27.31 0.62 10.52
N TYR A 42 -26.13 0.63 9.90
CA TYR A 42 -25.58 -0.52 9.17
C TYR A 42 -25.17 -1.63 10.16
N GLU A 43 -24.43 -1.30 11.21
CA GLU A 43 -23.98 -2.25 12.24
C GLU A 43 -25.15 -2.80 13.08
N GLU A 44 -26.20 -2.01 13.34
CA GLU A 44 -27.41 -2.43 14.07
C GLU A 44 -28.43 -3.16 13.17
N LYS A 45 -28.50 -2.87 11.85
CA LYS A 45 -29.35 -3.64 10.91
C LYS A 45 -28.78 -5.02 10.59
N TYR A 46 -27.46 -5.16 10.57
CA TYR A 46 -26.81 -6.46 10.40
C TYR A 46 -26.58 -7.10 11.77
N ASP A 47 -27.72 -7.30 12.45
CA ASP A 47 -27.85 -8.11 13.64
C ASP A 47 -27.17 -9.47 13.40
N THR A 48 -26.35 -9.87 14.37
CA THR A 48 -25.73 -11.19 14.57
C THR A 48 -26.70 -12.38 14.37
N ALA A 49 -28.01 -12.14 14.36
CA ALA A 49 -29.03 -13.10 13.96
C ALA A 49 -29.04 -13.45 12.46
N ILE A 50 -28.67 -12.56 11.53
CA ILE A 50 -28.66 -12.86 10.08
C ILE A 50 -27.48 -13.77 9.72
N VAL A 51 -26.31 -13.57 10.32
CA VAL A 51 -25.15 -14.47 10.13
C VAL A 51 -25.45 -15.88 10.63
N ASN A 52 -26.27 -16.01 11.68
CA ASN A 52 -26.67 -17.30 12.26
C ASN A 52 -27.97 -17.89 11.69
N SER A 53 -28.73 -17.12 10.88
CA SER A 53 -29.99 -17.56 10.26
C SER A 53 -29.91 -17.66 8.73
N VAL A 54 -28.70 -17.64 8.16
CA VAL A 54 -28.49 -18.12 6.79
C VAL A 54 -28.84 -19.61 6.79
N VAL A 55 -30.11 -19.88 6.50
CA VAL A 55 -30.58 -21.18 6.04
C VAL A 55 -29.60 -21.55 4.94
N PRO A 56 -28.86 -22.68 5.05
CA PRO A 56 -28.01 -23.10 3.96
C PRO A 56 -28.93 -23.22 2.76
N LEU A 57 -28.72 -22.36 1.75
CA LEU A 57 -29.45 -22.43 0.49
C LEU A 57 -29.26 -23.86 -0.02
N ARG A 58 -30.28 -24.70 0.18
CA ARG A 58 -30.28 -26.13 -0.20
C ARG A 58 -30.20 -26.32 -1.71
N CYS A 59 -30.33 -25.24 -2.48
CA CYS A 59 -30.04 -25.15 -3.89
C CYS A 59 -29.05 -23.98 -4.09
N LYS A 60 -27.85 -24.27 -4.60
CA LYS A 60 -26.98 -23.22 -5.15
C LYS A 60 -27.69 -22.70 -6.41
N PRO A 61 -28.17 -21.45 -6.47
CA PRO A 61 -28.46 -20.88 -7.78
C PRO A 61 -27.14 -20.92 -8.55
N LYS A 62 -27.16 -21.36 -9.81
CA LYS A 62 -26.02 -21.13 -10.71
C LYS A 62 -25.91 -19.60 -10.87
N ILE A 63 -25.04 -18.97 -10.08
CA ILE A 63 -24.85 -17.50 -10.11
C ILE A 63 -24.13 -17.10 -11.42
N ALA A 64 -23.31 -18.00 -11.95
CA ALA A 64 -22.60 -17.83 -13.22
C ALA A 64 -22.36 -19.20 -13.88
N ASP A 65 -22.19 -19.21 -15.20
CA ASP A 65 -21.81 -20.41 -15.96
C ASP A 65 -20.35 -20.81 -15.74
N LEU A 66 -19.47 -19.83 -15.52
CA LEU A 66 -18.06 -20.01 -15.23
C LEU A 66 -17.60 -18.99 -14.18
N PRO A 67 -17.62 -19.35 -12.88
CA PRO A 67 -17.08 -18.49 -11.84
C PRO A 67 -15.56 -18.38 -11.97
N LEU A 68 -15.03 -17.15 -12.00
CA LEU A 68 -13.60 -16.88 -12.08
C LEU A 68 -13.12 -16.22 -10.79
N VAL A 69 -11.99 -16.69 -10.27
CA VAL A 69 -11.32 -16.08 -9.11
C VAL A 69 -9.91 -15.64 -9.46
N LYS A 70 -9.52 -14.50 -8.89
CA LYS A 70 -8.21 -13.89 -9.15
C LYS A 70 -7.12 -14.39 -8.21
N SER A 71 -7.49 -15.01 -7.09
CA SER A 71 -6.55 -15.47 -6.06
C SER A 71 -6.78 -16.94 -5.72
N MET A 72 -5.70 -17.67 -5.46
CA MET A 72 -5.77 -19.05 -4.98
C MET A 72 -6.46 -19.15 -3.61
N ARG A 73 -6.34 -18.10 -2.79
CA ARG A 73 -7.07 -17.98 -1.52
C ARG A 73 -8.58 -18.04 -1.73
N ASP A 74 -9.11 -17.26 -2.67
CA ASP A 74 -10.55 -17.23 -2.93
C ASP A 74 -11.02 -18.57 -3.51
N LEU A 75 -10.18 -19.22 -4.32
CA LEU A 75 -10.46 -20.57 -4.82
C LEU A 75 -10.64 -21.57 -3.66
N GLU A 76 -9.71 -21.55 -2.70
CA GLU A 76 -9.79 -22.38 -1.49
C GLU A 76 -11.02 -22.03 -0.64
N ILE A 77 -11.29 -20.74 -0.41
CA ILE A 77 -12.47 -20.29 0.35
C ILE A 77 -13.77 -20.76 -0.31
N LEU A 78 -13.91 -20.58 -1.63
CA LEU A 78 -15.10 -21.01 -2.37
C LEU A 78 -15.30 -22.52 -2.25
N ARG A 79 -14.23 -23.30 -2.45
CA ARG A 79 -14.28 -24.75 -2.38
C ARG A 79 -14.58 -25.26 -0.98
N GLU A 80 -13.84 -24.80 0.03
CA GLU A 80 -13.88 -25.36 1.38
C GLU A 80 -15.07 -24.84 2.20
N LYS A 81 -15.38 -23.55 2.10
CA LYS A 81 -16.42 -22.93 2.93
C LYS A 81 -17.80 -22.95 2.27
N TYR A 82 -17.85 -22.81 0.94
CA TYR A 82 -19.10 -22.68 0.20
C TYR A 82 -19.40 -23.89 -0.71
N GLY A 83 -18.47 -24.85 -0.79
CA GLY A 83 -18.55 -25.99 -1.70
C GLY A 83 -18.64 -25.59 -3.18
N ALA A 84 -18.32 -24.34 -3.53
CA ALA A 84 -18.50 -23.79 -4.86
C ALA A 84 -17.26 -24.04 -5.71
N GLU A 85 -17.48 -24.39 -6.98
CA GLU A 85 -16.41 -24.53 -7.98
C GLU A 85 -16.17 -23.19 -8.68
N ALA A 86 -14.91 -22.92 -8.99
CA ALA A 86 -14.46 -21.76 -9.75
C ALA A 86 -13.15 -22.08 -10.46
N GLU A 87 -12.84 -21.33 -11.52
CA GLU A 87 -11.56 -21.39 -12.21
C GLU A 87 -10.64 -20.26 -11.77
N TYR A 88 -9.36 -20.56 -11.63
CA TYR A 88 -8.34 -19.57 -11.30
C TYR A 88 -7.89 -18.82 -12.55
N LEU A 89 -8.17 -17.51 -12.59
CA LEU A 89 -7.70 -16.60 -13.62
C LEU A 89 -7.07 -15.35 -12.97
N PRO A 90 -5.75 -15.35 -12.75
CA PRO A 90 -5.06 -14.21 -12.16
C PRO A 90 -5.07 -12.98 -13.07
N ASN A 91 -4.97 -11.81 -12.47
CA ASN A 91 -4.68 -10.60 -13.25
C ASN A 91 -3.23 -10.61 -13.74
N ALA A 92 -3.02 -10.05 -14.94
CA ALA A 92 -1.71 -9.81 -15.53
C ALA A 92 -1.37 -8.31 -15.52
N VAL A 93 -0.08 -8.01 -15.65
CA VAL A 93 0.42 -6.64 -15.82
C VAL A 93 0.73 -6.41 -17.29
N PRO A 94 0.41 -5.24 -17.87
CA PRO A 94 0.73 -4.94 -19.25
C PRO A 94 2.23 -5.05 -19.57
N GLY A 95 2.57 -5.56 -20.76
CA GLY A 95 3.96 -5.82 -21.16
C GLY A 95 4.86 -4.57 -21.17
N TYR A 96 4.29 -3.36 -21.23
CA TYR A 96 5.08 -2.12 -21.14
C TYR A 96 5.77 -1.95 -19.80
N HIS A 97 5.31 -2.60 -18.72
CA HIS A 97 6.04 -2.59 -17.44
C HIS A 97 7.39 -3.28 -17.58
N SER A 98 7.54 -4.30 -18.42
CA SER A 98 8.84 -4.94 -18.64
C SER A 98 9.61 -4.32 -19.82
N ALA A 99 8.89 -3.84 -20.85
CA ALA A 99 9.50 -3.29 -22.06
C ALA A 99 9.99 -1.84 -21.92
N ALA A 100 9.47 -1.06 -20.97
CA ALA A 100 9.96 0.28 -20.74
C ALA A 100 11.43 0.26 -20.29
N GLY A 101 12.27 1.13 -20.86
CA GLY A 101 13.64 1.33 -20.40
C GLY A 101 13.67 1.65 -18.90
N LYS A 102 14.77 1.31 -18.23
CA LYS A 102 14.97 1.68 -16.82
C LYS A 102 15.05 3.20 -16.72
N ALA A 103 14.24 3.79 -15.86
CA ALA A 103 14.39 5.20 -15.52
C ALA A 103 15.70 5.42 -14.78
N ASP A 104 16.32 6.59 -14.96
CA ASP A 104 17.43 7.01 -14.11
C ASP A 104 16.90 7.36 -12.71
N PRO A 105 17.28 6.62 -11.66
CA PRO A 105 16.89 6.95 -10.31
C PRO A 105 17.33 8.36 -9.89
N GLY A 106 18.47 8.86 -10.39
CA GLY A 106 19.00 10.18 -10.05
C GLY A 106 18.07 11.31 -10.50
N GLU A 107 17.70 11.31 -11.79
CA GLU A 107 16.79 12.31 -12.37
C GLU A 107 15.43 12.30 -11.66
N PHE A 108 14.93 11.11 -11.34
CA PHE A 108 13.66 10.97 -10.64
C PHE A 108 13.74 11.48 -9.19
N ARG A 109 14.82 11.13 -8.47
CA ARG A 109 15.06 11.59 -7.09
C ARG A 109 15.13 13.11 -7.04
N GLU A 110 15.97 13.74 -7.87
CA GLU A 110 16.11 15.20 -7.92
C GLU A 110 14.78 15.93 -8.14
N LYS A 111 13.89 15.34 -8.94
CA LYS A 111 12.59 15.94 -9.25
C LYS A 111 11.57 15.85 -8.12
N PHE A 112 11.62 14.79 -7.30
CA PHE A 112 10.52 14.44 -6.40
C PHE A 112 10.90 14.38 -4.92
N TRP A 113 12.18 14.21 -4.57
CA TRP A 113 12.68 14.37 -3.19
C TRP A 113 14.16 14.77 -3.18
N ASP A 114 14.43 15.91 -2.56
CA ASP A 114 15.69 16.67 -2.60
C ASP A 114 16.91 16.01 -1.88
N LYS A 115 16.96 14.67 -1.81
CA LYS A 115 18.03 13.94 -1.12
C LYS A 115 18.47 12.69 -1.87
N ALA A 116 19.79 12.47 -1.85
CA ALA A 116 20.48 11.25 -2.30
C ALA A 116 20.23 10.02 -1.38
N GLY A 117 19.03 9.93 -0.80
CA GLY A 117 18.62 8.84 0.07
C GLY A 117 18.12 7.64 -0.74
N GLU A 118 18.39 6.47 -0.19
CA GLU A 118 17.79 5.22 -0.61
C GLU A 118 16.35 5.14 -0.07
N VAL A 119 15.38 4.78 -0.94
CA VAL A 119 13.95 4.85 -0.60
C VAL A 119 13.24 3.50 -0.68
N PHE A 120 12.42 3.24 0.33
CA PHE A 120 11.39 2.19 0.28
C PHE A 120 10.08 2.75 -0.24
N LEU A 121 9.38 1.96 -1.04
CA LEU A 121 8.19 2.41 -1.76
C LEU A 121 6.93 1.71 -1.25
N LEU A 122 5.90 2.49 -0.96
CA LEU A 122 4.53 2.03 -0.81
C LEU A 122 3.69 2.61 -1.94
N ILE A 123 2.95 1.78 -2.66
CA ILE A 123 1.93 2.23 -3.63
C ILE A 123 0.59 1.61 -3.24
N GLY A 124 -0.43 2.44 -3.06
CA GLY A 124 -1.76 1.94 -2.72
C GLY A 124 -2.82 3.03 -2.65
N ARG A 125 -3.82 2.80 -1.79
CA ARG A 125 -4.85 3.80 -1.45
C ARG A 125 -4.56 4.41 -0.08
N THR A 126 -5.09 5.60 0.17
CA THR A 126 -4.97 6.26 1.48
C THR A 126 -5.99 5.68 2.44
N HIS A 127 -5.77 4.42 2.84
CA HIS A 127 -6.65 3.71 3.75
C HIS A 127 -5.84 3.08 4.88
N ARG A 128 -6.39 3.07 6.10
CA ARG A 128 -5.68 2.56 7.29
C ARG A 128 -5.12 1.15 7.09
N LEU A 129 -5.88 0.32 6.38
CA LEU A 129 -5.57 -1.07 6.15
C LEU A 129 -4.41 -1.30 5.16
N GLU A 130 -4.03 -0.29 4.39
CA GLU A 130 -2.88 -0.31 3.46
C GLU A 130 -1.56 -0.04 4.22
N GLY A 131 -1.64 0.32 5.51
CA GLY A 131 -0.50 0.22 6.43
C GLY A 131 0.50 1.36 6.40
N LEU A 132 0.23 2.52 5.78
CA LEU A 132 1.16 3.67 5.81
C LEU A 132 1.66 4.01 7.23
N HIS A 133 0.77 4.00 8.22
CA HIS A 133 1.12 4.23 9.62
C HIS A 133 2.10 3.19 10.19
N VAL A 134 2.07 1.95 9.72
CA VAL A 134 3.04 0.90 10.07
C VAL A 134 4.41 1.27 9.51
N LEU A 135 4.44 1.70 8.25
CA LEU A 135 5.65 2.12 7.57
C LEU A 135 6.28 3.37 8.23
N VAL A 136 5.46 4.36 8.62
CA VAL A 136 5.93 5.51 9.40
C VAL A 136 6.51 5.10 10.76
N ARG A 137 5.92 4.10 11.45
CA ARG A 137 6.45 3.62 12.73
C ARG A 137 7.77 2.88 12.57
N VAL A 138 7.99 2.21 11.43
CA VAL A 138 9.22 1.46 11.18
C VAL A 138 10.44 2.38 11.06
N LEU A 139 10.24 3.62 10.61
CA LEU A 139 11.29 4.64 10.48
C LEU A 139 12.02 4.92 11.80
N LYS A 140 11.46 4.56 12.96
CA LYS A 140 12.19 4.67 14.24
C LYS A 140 13.38 3.71 14.35
N TYR A 141 13.43 2.68 13.53
CA TYR A 141 14.39 1.57 13.60
C TYR A 141 15.33 1.53 12.39
N VAL A 142 15.09 2.36 11.39
CA VAL A 142 15.83 2.40 10.11
C VAL A 142 16.17 3.86 9.78
N GLU A 143 17.26 4.10 9.06
CA GLU A 143 17.71 5.46 8.71
C GLU A 143 17.22 5.88 7.31
N GLU A 144 16.79 4.91 6.51
CA GLU A 144 16.31 5.04 5.14
C GLU A 144 15.04 5.90 5.07
N ASP A 145 14.84 6.51 3.90
CA ASP A 145 13.68 7.33 3.60
C ASP A 145 12.55 6.47 3.01
N ILE A 146 11.32 6.97 3.10
CA ILE A 146 10.14 6.28 2.58
C ILE A 146 9.40 7.21 1.61
N VAL A 147 9.12 6.67 0.43
CA VAL A 147 8.25 7.29 -0.57
C VAL A 147 6.94 6.54 -0.57
N ALA A 148 5.85 7.27 -0.37
CA ALA A 148 4.51 6.72 -0.45
C ALA A 148 3.71 7.39 -1.57
N VAL A 149 3.17 6.57 -2.44
CA VAL A 149 2.38 6.95 -3.61
C VAL A 149 0.96 6.49 -3.39
N PHE A 150 0.01 7.43 -3.33
CA PHE A 150 -1.38 7.10 -3.10
C PHE A 150 -2.30 7.74 -4.11
N VAL A 151 -3.27 6.97 -4.58
CA VAL A 151 -4.28 7.44 -5.53
C VAL A 151 -5.13 8.60 -4.96
N GLU A 152 -5.26 8.69 -3.64
CA GLU A 152 -6.09 9.68 -2.95
C GLU A 152 -5.29 10.37 -1.83
N PRO A 153 -4.41 11.33 -2.11
CA PRO A 153 -3.55 11.94 -1.08
C PRO A 153 -4.29 12.79 -0.04
N ASP A 154 -5.61 12.81 -0.02
CA ASP A 154 -6.39 13.60 0.92
C ASP A 154 -7.21 12.67 1.83
N GLY A 155 -7.27 12.99 3.13
CA GLY A 155 -8.08 12.24 4.08
C GLY A 155 -7.61 12.33 5.53
N GLU A 156 -8.52 12.06 6.46
CA GLU A 156 -8.26 12.07 7.90
C GLU A 156 -7.12 11.12 8.28
N TYR A 157 -7.11 9.91 7.72
CA TYR A 157 -6.07 8.93 7.96
C TYR A 157 -4.67 9.41 7.52
N LEU A 158 -4.56 10.10 6.38
CA LEU A 158 -3.27 10.64 5.97
C LEU A 158 -2.80 11.69 6.96
N LYS A 159 -3.69 12.63 7.33
CA LYS A 159 -3.38 13.68 8.31
C LYS A 159 -2.88 13.07 9.62
N GLU A 160 -3.61 12.10 10.17
CA GLU A 160 -3.18 11.38 11.38
C GLU A 160 -1.82 10.71 11.22
N THR A 161 -1.53 10.18 10.04
CA THR A 161 -0.27 9.47 9.76
C THR A 161 0.91 10.45 9.62
N LEU A 162 0.68 11.63 9.04
CA LEU A 162 1.67 12.70 9.00
C LEU A 162 1.90 13.29 10.40
N ASP A 163 0.84 13.51 11.18
CA ASP A 163 0.96 13.92 12.59
C ASP A 163 1.75 12.89 13.41
N LEU A 164 1.56 11.60 13.13
CA LEU A 164 2.37 10.52 13.71
C LEU A 164 3.84 10.63 13.29
N ALA A 165 4.12 10.91 12.02
CA ALA A 165 5.49 11.08 11.52
C ALA A 165 6.21 12.25 12.23
N GLU A 166 5.52 13.37 12.43
CA GLU A 166 6.04 14.51 13.20
C GLU A 166 6.29 14.16 14.67
N LYS A 167 5.32 13.50 15.33
CA LYS A 167 5.49 13.04 16.73
C LYS A 167 6.68 12.09 16.90
N LEU A 168 6.98 11.32 15.87
CA LEU A 168 8.13 10.40 15.86
C LEU A 168 9.44 11.06 15.38
N SER A 169 9.41 12.35 15.02
CA SER A 169 10.55 13.08 14.44
C SER A 169 11.10 12.44 13.16
N VAL A 170 10.21 11.84 12.36
CA VAL A 170 10.54 11.19 11.07
C VAL A 170 9.84 11.83 9.87
N GLY A 171 9.05 12.90 10.07
CA GLY A 171 8.30 13.57 9.00
C GLY A 171 9.16 14.00 7.81
N GLY A 172 10.38 14.47 8.04
CA GLY A 172 11.35 14.83 7.00
C GLY A 172 11.92 13.66 6.18
N ARG A 173 11.40 12.44 6.38
CA ARG A 173 11.74 11.19 5.68
C ARG A 173 10.52 10.50 5.06
N VAL A 174 9.35 11.13 5.09
CA VAL A 174 8.12 10.62 4.50
C VAL A 174 7.74 11.50 3.31
N TYR A 175 7.88 10.96 2.10
CA TYR A 175 7.61 11.68 0.87
C TYR A 175 6.29 11.21 0.26
N MET A 176 5.36 12.14 0.06
CA MET A 176 4.02 11.86 -0.45
C MET A 176 3.90 12.40 -1.88
N LEU A 177 3.81 11.51 -2.87
CA LEU A 177 3.67 11.94 -4.27
C LEU A 177 2.21 12.14 -4.70
N GLY A 178 1.26 11.63 -3.90
CA GLY A 178 -0.14 11.56 -4.28
C GLY A 178 -0.37 10.74 -5.55
N TYR A 179 -1.39 11.12 -6.30
CA TYR A 179 -1.73 10.41 -7.53
C TYR A 179 -0.64 10.67 -8.58
N VAL A 180 -0.08 9.59 -9.13
CA VAL A 180 0.90 9.66 -10.22
C VAL A 180 0.38 8.91 -11.44
N ALA A 181 0.70 9.44 -12.62
CA ALA A 181 0.40 8.75 -13.88
C ALA A 181 1.24 7.48 -14.05
N GLU A 182 0.79 6.56 -14.91
CA GLU A 182 1.41 5.26 -15.13
C GLU A 182 2.92 5.33 -15.45
N LYS A 183 3.31 6.25 -16.33
CA LYS A 183 4.72 6.49 -16.67
C LYS A 183 5.53 6.86 -15.43
N THR A 184 5.02 7.75 -14.60
CA THR A 184 5.65 8.17 -13.35
C THR A 184 5.71 7.01 -12.36
N LYS A 185 4.65 6.20 -12.24
CA LYS A 185 4.62 5.01 -11.38
C LYS A 185 5.76 4.04 -11.69
N ILE A 186 6.03 3.79 -12.98
CA ILE A 186 7.16 2.98 -13.45
C ILE A 186 8.49 3.59 -13.01
N GLN A 187 8.65 4.92 -13.15
CA GLN A 187 9.86 5.62 -12.71
C GLN A 187 10.08 5.56 -11.20
N VAL A 188 9.01 5.70 -10.39
CA VAL A 188 9.08 5.54 -8.93
C VAL A 188 9.52 4.12 -8.58
N LEU A 189 8.91 3.10 -9.20
CA LEU A 189 9.28 1.71 -9.00
C LEU A 189 10.76 1.48 -9.29
N ASP A 190 11.26 1.96 -10.42
CA ASP A 190 12.69 1.83 -10.79
C ASP A 190 13.64 2.50 -9.80
N SER A 191 13.20 3.60 -9.19
CA SER A 191 14.01 4.42 -8.28
C SER A 191 14.08 3.86 -6.85
N ALA A 192 13.19 2.94 -6.51
CA ALA A 192 13.06 2.36 -5.19
C ALA A 192 14.00 1.17 -4.97
N ILE A 193 14.43 0.99 -3.71
CA ILE A 193 15.14 -0.21 -3.26
C ILE A 193 14.20 -1.42 -3.33
N ALA A 194 12.99 -1.26 -2.81
CA ALA A 194 11.99 -2.31 -2.71
C ALA A 194 10.58 -1.73 -2.60
N LEU A 195 9.60 -2.54 -2.99
CA LEU A 195 8.20 -2.31 -2.64
C LEU A 195 7.94 -2.89 -1.23
N VAL A 196 7.26 -2.11 -0.39
CA VAL A 196 6.78 -2.52 0.93
C VAL A 196 5.26 -2.47 0.95
N LEU A 197 4.60 -3.58 1.29
CA LEU A 197 3.16 -3.68 1.50
C LEU A 197 2.85 -4.08 2.94
N PRO A 198 2.83 -3.12 3.89
CA PRO A 198 2.64 -3.37 5.31
C PRO A 198 1.15 -3.42 5.69
N SER A 199 0.32 -3.89 4.77
CA SER A 199 -1.14 -3.96 4.92
C SER A 199 -1.53 -4.77 6.16
N THR A 200 -2.62 -4.37 6.83
CA THR A 200 -2.95 -4.84 8.19
C THR A 200 -4.21 -5.69 8.29
N ALA A 201 -4.94 -5.92 7.18
CA ALA A 201 -6.14 -6.75 7.20
C ALA A 201 -6.27 -7.66 5.97
N ASP A 202 -6.62 -8.92 6.23
CA ASP A 202 -6.65 -10.00 5.24
C ASP A 202 -7.53 -9.75 4.01
N TYR A 203 -8.62 -9.01 4.14
CA TYR A 203 -9.55 -8.78 3.03
C TYR A 203 -9.11 -7.64 2.10
N VAL A 204 -8.07 -6.88 2.46
CA VAL A 204 -7.56 -5.79 1.63
C VAL A 204 -6.71 -6.33 0.48
N GLU A 205 -5.97 -7.40 0.75
CA GLU A 205 -4.93 -7.89 -0.16
C GLU A 205 -5.33 -9.18 -0.88
N VAL A 206 -6.36 -9.11 -1.72
CA VAL A 206 -6.83 -10.29 -2.47
C VAL A 206 -5.84 -10.67 -3.59
N TYR A 207 -5.48 -9.69 -4.43
CA TYR A 207 -4.51 -9.86 -5.50
C TYR A 207 -3.83 -8.51 -5.79
N PRO A 208 -2.88 -8.06 -4.94
CA PRO A 208 -2.20 -6.77 -5.15
C PRO A 208 -1.47 -6.74 -6.49
N MET A 209 -1.94 -5.87 -7.40
CA MET A 209 -1.34 -5.71 -8.72
C MET A 209 0.06 -5.15 -8.64
N VAL A 210 0.30 -4.24 -7.69
CA VAL A 210 1.59 -3.60 -7.46
C VAL A 210 2.73 -4.59 -7.21
N ILE A 211 2.46 -5.79 -6.66
CA ILE A 211 3.48 -6.85 -6.56
C ILE A 211 3.96 -7.28 -7.94
N SER A 212 3.04 -7.54 -8.88
CA SER A 212 3.40 -7.91 -10.25
C SER A 212 4.08 -6.77 -10.99
N GLU A 213 3.65 -5.52 -10.76
CA GLU A 213 4.26 -4.34 -11.37
C GLU A 213 5.70 -4.16 -10.88
N ALA A 214 5.94 -4.32 -9.58
CA ALA A 214 7.27 -4.26 -8.99
C ALA A 214 8.17 -5.41 -9.46
N TRP A 215 7.68 -6.65 -9.53
CA TRP A 215 8.43 -7.75 -10.14
C TRP A 215 8.75 -7.52 -11.61
N ALA A 216 7.83 -6.96 -12.39
CA ALA A 216 8.09 -6.58 -13.78
C ALA A 216 9.18 -5.49 -13.91
N ARG A 217 9.43 -4.72 -12.84
CA ARG A 217 10.55 -3.76 -12.70
C ARG A 217 11.73 -4.32 -11.91
N GLU A 218 11.77 -5.62 -11.65
CA GLU A 218 12.83 -6.31 -10.90
C GLU A 218 13.06 -5.65 -9.53
N ARG A 219 11.96 -5.24 -8.88
CA ARG A 219 11.98 -4.70 -7.53
C ARG A 219 11.64 -5.79 -6.52
N PRO A 220 12.43 -5.95 -5.46
CA PRO A 220 12.09 -6.86 -4.39
C PRO A 220 10.85 -6.38 -3.65
N ILE A 221 10.16 -7.33 -3.03
CA ILE A 221 8.92 -7.10 -2.30
C ILE A 221 9.12 -7.53 -0.84
N MET A 222 8.74 -6.65 0.07
CA MET A 222 8.49 -6.96 1.47
C MET A 222 7.01 -6.76 1.74
N ALA A 223 6.32 -7.76 2.26
CA ALA A 223 4.88 -7.67 2.43
C ALA A 223 4.40 -8.38 3.69
N SER A 224 3.33 -7.87 4.28
CA SER A 224 2.62 -8.55 5.36
C SER A 224 2.11 -9.92 4.89
N ARG A 225 2.21 -10.94 5.74
CA ARG A 225 1.69 -12.29 5.51
C ARG A 225 0.17 -12.34 5.70
N ILE A 226 -0.56 -11.64 4.85
CA ILE A 226 -2.03 -11.54 4.93
C ILE A 226 -2.71 -11.75 3.58
N GLY A 227 -3.98 -12.13 3.65
CA GLY A 227 -4.83 -12.27 2.48
C GLY A 227 -4.23 -13.21 1.42
N GLY A 228 -4.29 -12.79 0.16
CA GLY A 228 -3.74 -13.51 -0.99
C GLY A 228 -2.23 -13.37 -1.19
N ILE A 229 -1.52 -12.56 -0.37
CA ILE A 229 -0.08 -12.33 -0.54
C ILE A 229 0.74 -13.63 -0.36
N PRO A 230 0.54 -14.47 0.68
CA PRO A 230 1.33 -15.70 0.88
C PRO A 230 1.15 -16.76 -0.21
N TYR A 231 0.09 -16.65 -1.01
CA TYR A 231 -0.12 -17.53 -2.17
C TYR A 231 0.82 -17.19 -3.32
N ARG A 232 1.20 -15.91 -3.45
CA ARG A 232 2.02 -15.38 -4.54
C ARG A 232 3.47 -15.16 -4.14
N VAL A 233 3.69 -14.65 -2.94
CA VAL A 233 5.02 -14.38 -2.39
C VAL A 233 5.46 -15.57 -1.55
N LYS A 234 6.65 -16.10 -1.85
CA LYS A 234 7.29 -17.21 -1.16
C LYS A 234 8.55 -16.71 -0.48
N GLN A 235 8.63 -16.93 0.84
CA GLN A 235 9.70 -16.43 1.70
C GLN A 235 11.07 -16.75 1.14
N GLY A 236 11.88 -15.72 0.88
CA GLY A 236 13.26 -15.87 0.41
C GLY A 236 13.41 -16.33 -1.04
N VAL A 237 12.31 -16.52 -1.78
CA VAL A 237 12.33 -16.90 -3.20
C VAL A 237 12.05 -15.69 -4.08
N ASN A 238 10.85 -15.10 -3.94
CA ASN A 238 10.41 -13.95 -4.74
C ASN A 238 9.95 -12.76 -3.88
N GLY A 239 10.22 -12.80 -2.58
CA GLY A 239 9.99 -11.70 -1.64
C GLY A 239 10.20 -12.11 -0.19
N ILE A 240 9.99 -11.16 0.71
CA ILE A 240 10.05 -11.35 2.16
C ILE A 240 8.64 -11.13 2.71
N LEU A 241 8.17 -12.11 3.46
CA LEU A 241 6.92 -12.05 4.22
C LEU A 241 7.23 -11.72 5.67
N VAL A 242 6.56 -10.72 6.19
CA VAL A 242 6.62 -10.32 7.61
C VAL A 242 5.25 -10.49 8.25
N ASP A 243 5.21 -10.77 9.55
CA ASP A 243 3.93 -10.82 10.24
C ASP A 243 3.35 -9.41 10.40
N PRO A 244 2.02 -9.23 10.26
CA PRO A 244 1.41 -7.91 10.36
C PRO A 244 1.73 -7.25 11.70
N SER A 245 2.08 -5.96 11.65
CA SER A 245 2.40 -5.15 12.84
C SER A 245 3.69 -5.52 13.59
N ASP A 246 4.48 -6.49 13.14
CA ASP A 246 5.83 -6.70 13.67
C ASP A 246 6.81 -5.68 13.06
N LEU A 247 6.91 -4.53 13.71
CA LEU A 247 7.76 -3.43 13.26
C LEU A 247 9.25 -3.80 13.27
N LYS A 248 9.69 -4.69 14.17
CA LYS A 248 11.11 -5.05 14.26
C LYS A 248 11.49 -5.96 13.11
N VAL A 249 10.66 -6.97 12.84
CA VAL A 249 10.89 -7.87 11.70
C VAL A 249 10.80 -7.11 10.37
N LEU A 250 9.88 -6.15 10.24
CA LEU A 250 9.85 -5.27 9.06
C LEU A 250 11.12 -4.42 8.94
N ALA A 251 11.60 -3.82 10.04
CA ALA A 251 12.84 -3.05 10.05
C ALA A 251 14.05 -3.91 9.65
N GLU A 252 14.18 -5.11 10.21
CA GLU A 252 15.24 -6.06 9.88
C GLU A 252 15.21 -6.46 8.40
N ALA A 253 14.02 -6.70 7.85
CA ALA A 253 13.84 -6.97 6.43
C ALA A 253 14.29 -5.78 5.58
N MET A 254 13.90 -4.55 5.94
CA MET A 254 14.32 -3.34 5.22
C MET A 254 15.84 -3.15 5.26
N LEU A 255 16.46 -3.21 6.43
CA LEU A 255 17.91 -3.07 6.59
C LEU A 255 18.68 -4.13 5.79
N LYS A 256 18.20 -5.38 5.81
CA LYS A 256 18.78 -6.46 5.02
C LYS A 256 18.74 -6.13 3.53
N VAL A 257 17.64 -5.55 3.05
CA VAL A 257 17.45 -5.22 1.63
C VAL A 257 18.26 -4.01 1.21
N ALA A 258 18.40 -2.99 2.06
CA ALA A 258 19.20 -1.81 1.78
C ALA A 258 20.68 -2.14 1.53
N VAL A 259 21.24 -3.13 2.24
CA VAL A 259 22.65 -3.52 2.07
C VAL A 259 22.90 -4.55 0.97
N MET A 260 21.85 -5.07 0.32
CA MET A 260 22.00 -6.08 -0.74
C MET A 260 22.36 -5.43 -2.08
N THR A 261 23.56 -5.70 -2.58
CA THR A 261 24.06 -5.20 -3.87
C THR A 261 23.51 -5.93 -5.09
N SER A 262 22.93 -7.14 -4.93
CA SER A 262 22.12 -7.76 -5.99
C SER A 262 20.96 -8.58 -5.41
N TRP A 263 19.77 -8.34 -5.96
CA TRP A 263 18.58 -9.18 -5.81
C TRP A 263 18.47 -10.06 -7.05
N LEU A 264 19.32 -11.07 -7.16
CA LEU A 264 19.16 -12.07 -8.22
C LEU A 264 18.10 -13.07 -7.77
N ILE A 265 16.88 -12.84 -8.27
CA ILE A 265 15.85 -13.86 -8.46
C ILE A 265 16.53 -14.98 -9.26
N ARG A 266 16.80 -16.11 -8.62
CA ARG A 266 17.20 -17.35 -9.30
C ARG A 266 15.98 -18.23 -9.50
#